data_AF-A0A2D6FCI4-F1
#
_entry.id   AF-A0A2D6FCI4-F1
#
_cell.length_a   1.000
_cell.length_b   1.000
_cell.length_c   1.000
_cell.angle_alpha   90.00
_cell.angle_beta   90.00
_cell.angle_gamma   90.00
#
_symmetry.space_group_name_H-M   'P 1'
#
loop_
_entity.id
_entity.type
_entity.pdbx_description
1 polymer ?
#
loop_
_entity_poly.entity_id
_entity_poly.type
_entity_poly.pdbx_seq_one_letter_code
_entity_poly.pdbx_strand_id
1 'polypeptide(L)'
;MQKRLDTIDSLIQQGYTLKRNNWFDIQFKNSSGIRVNIFLPWRSPSGFSWIAFWFAGVVCCQIREWSYFYWLAIVTSLDVIFASLFNSDSNNFAGFVLSLIYASWFPYMRYLAIEEERKEFPVLNSFFMAIGLTFIAIIPAAILAAVLGVE
;
A
#
# COMPACT_ATOMS: atom_id res chain seq x y z
N MET A 1 -3.61 4.69 -16.06
CA MET A 1 -2.57 5.01 -15.05
C MET A 1 -1.80 6.27 -15.43
N GLN A 2 -1.34 6.38 -16.68
CA GLN A 2 -0.58 7.53 -17.19
C GLN A 2 -1.11 8.91 -16.76
N LYS A 3 -2.40 9.20 -17.00
CA LYS A 3 -3.04 10.46 -16.57
C LYS A 3 -2.80 10.85 -15.10
N ARG A 4 -2.73 9.87 -14.18
CA ARG A 4 -2.46 10.13 -12.76
C ARG A 4 -1.00 10.52 -12.53
N LEU A 5 -0.08 9.87 -13.25
CA LEU A 5 1.34 10.22 -13.23
C LEU A 5 1.57 11.60 -13.83
N ASP A 6 0.93 11.91 -14.96
CA ASP A 6 1.00 13.24 -15.59
C ASP A 6 0.46 14.32 -14.65
N THR A 7 -0.57 14.00 -13.86
CA THR A 7 -1.11 14.91 -12.83
C THR A 7 -0.08 15.16 -11.73
N ILE A 8 0.58 14.10 -11.22
CA ILE A 8 1.66 14.24 -10.23
C ILE A 8 2.81 15.08 -10.80
N ASP A 9 3.19 14.84 -12.05
CA ASP A 9 4.26 15.59 -12.72
C ASP A 9 3.90 17.07 -12.85
N SER A 10 2.67 17.38 -13.25
CA SER A 10 2.17 18.76 -13.33
C SER A 10 2.20 19.47 -11.97
N LEU A 11 1.89 18.76 -10.87
CA LEU A 11 1.96 19.32 -9.52
C LEU A 11 3.41 19.58 -9.11
N ILE A 12 4.33 18.68 -9.45
CA ILE A 12 5.76 18.88 -9.17
C ILE A 12 6.29 20.10 -9.95
N GLN A 13 5.90 20.26 -11.21
CA GLN A 13 6.22 21.46 -12.00
C GLN A 13 5.65 22.75 -11.39
N GLN A 14 4.53 22.68 -10.66
CA GLN A 14 3.95 23.78 -9.90
C GLN A 14 4.64 24.04 -8.54
N GLY A 15 5.72 23.32 -8.24
CA GLY A 15 6.50 23.47 -7.01
C GLY A 15 6.09 22.54 -5.87
N TYR A 16 5.23 21.56 -6.11
CA TYR A 16 5.00 20.49 -5.13
C TYR A 16 6.25 19.62 -5.02
N THR A 17 6.44 19.00 -3.86
CA THR A 17 7.54 18.05 -3.66
C THR A 17 6.98 16.69 -3.26
N LEU A 18 7.48 15.66 -3.92
CA LEU A 18 7.22 14.27 -3.59
C LEU A 18 8.55 13.65 -3.16
N LYS A 19 8.64 13.23 -1.91
CA LYS A 19 9.83 12.57 -1.39
C LYS A 19 9.47 11.34 -0.60
N ARG A 20 10.29 10.31 -0.75
CA ARG A 20 10.31 9.14 0.13
C ARG A 20 11.33 9.38 1.23
N ASN A 21 10.88 9.52 2.47
CA ASN A 21 11.80 9.80 3.58
C ASN A 21 12.37 8.51 4.16
N ASN A 22 11.50 7.53 4.43
CA ASN A 22 11.85 6.17 4.88
C ASN A 22 11.07 5.14 4.05
N TRP A 23 11.41 3.84 4.20
CA TRP A 23 10.77 2.70 3.52
C TRP A 23 9.23 2.79 3.44
N PHE A 24 8.60 3.44 4.43
CA PHE A 24 7.15 3.44 4.64
C PHE A 24 6.45 4.80 4.49
N ASP A 25 7.17 5.93 4.37
CA ASP A 25 6.54 7.26 4.43
C ASP A 25 6.72 8.06 3.13
N ILE A 26 5.60 8.29 2.45
CA ILE A 26 5.50 9.16 1.27
C ILE A 26 5.12 10.56 1.74
N GLN A 27 6.02 11.51 1.51
CA GLN A 27 5.82 12.92 1.82
C GLN A 27 5.48 13.66 0.55
N PHE A 28 4.20 13.96 0.38
CA PHE A 28 3.72 14.87 -0.64
C PHE A 28 3.45 16.24 0.00
N LYS A 29 4.20 17.28 -0.40
CA LYS A 29 4.07 18.64 0.12
C LYS A 29 3.71 19.60 -1.01
N ASN A 30 2.86 20.58 -0.71
CA ASN A 30 2.55 21.66 -1.65
C ASN A 30 3.71 22.65 -1.79
N SER A 31 3.57 23.63 -2.68
CA SER A 31 4.55 24.69 -2.92
C SER A 31 4.86 25.55 -1.68
N SER A 32 3.97 25.56 -0.69
CA SER A 32 4.18 26.22 0.61
C SER A 32 4.85 25.30 1.66
N GLY A 33 5.24 24.08 1.30
CA GLY A 33 5.86 23.11 2.20
C GLY A 33 4.89 22.37 3.13
N ILE A 34 3.58 22.55 2.96
CA ILE A 34 2.54 21.91 3.79
C ILE A 34 2.27 20.50 3.26
N ARG A 35 2.22 19.52 4.16
CA ARG A 35 1.93 18.12 3.83
C ARG A 35 0.48 17.97 3.34
N VAL A 36 0.33 17.41 2.14
CA VAL A 36 -0.96 17.08 1.55
C VAL A 36 -1.33 15.66 1.96
N ASN A 37 -2.56 15.47 2.43
CA ASN A 37 -3.05 14.15 2.83
C ASN A 37 -3.40 13.33 1.59
N ILE A 38 -2.61 12.28 1.33
CA ILE A 38 -2.77 11.35 0.22
C ILE A 38 -3.41 10.01 0.62
N PHE A 39 -3.77 9.83 1.90
CA PHE A 39 -4.34 8.58 2.42
C PHE A 39 -5.79 8.35 1.99
N LEU A 40 -6.52 9.42 1.71
CA LEU A 40 -7.94 9.37 1.38
C LEU A 40 -8.17 9.57 -0.12
N PRO A 41 -8.97 8.71 -0.78
CA PRO A 41 -9.25 8.77 -2.22
C PRO A 41 -9.73 10.14 -2.70
N TRP A 42 -10.59 10.77 -1.89
CA TRP A 42 -11.26 12.05 -2.19
C TRP A 42 -10.37 13.27 -1.94
N ARG A 43 -9.26 13.11 -1.20
CA ARG A 43 -8.33 14.19 -0.89
C ARG A 43 -7.00 14.05 -1.64
N SER A 44 -6.76 12.90 -2.24
CA SER A 44 -5.59 12.65 -3.08
C SER A 44 -5.73 13.37 -4.43
N PRO A 45 -4.86 14.33 -4.76
CA PRO A 45 -4.91 15.03 -6.04
C PRO A 45 -4.59 14.12 -7.25
N SER A 46 -3.87 13.01 -7.04
CA SER A 46 -3.64 12.00 -8.10
C SER A 46 -4.80 11.01 -8.25
N GLY A 47 -5.76 11.05 -7.31
CA GLY A 47 -6.95 10.22 -7.29
C GLY A 47 -6.72 8.77 -6.84
N PHE A 48 -7.71 7.92 -7.12
CA PHE A 48 -7.78 6.54 -6.65
C PHE A 48 -7.43 5.54 -7.76
N SER A 49 -6.64 4.51 -7.47
CA SER A 49 -6.31 3.44 -8.42
C SER A 49 -7.12 2.17 -8.12
N TRP A 50 -8.15 1.91 -8.93
CA TRP A 50 -8.99 0.71 -8.83
C TRP A 50 -8.22 -0.60 -8.97
N ILE A 51 -7.18 -0.62 -9.82
CA ILE A 51 -6.35 -1.81 -9.99
C ILE A 51 -5.51 -2.09 -8.74
N ALA A 52 -5.04 -1.04 -8.06
CA ALA A 52 -4.34 -1.19 -6.80
C ALA A 52 -5.28 -1.51 -5.64
N PHE A 53 -6.56 -1.18 -5.75
CA PHE A 53 -7.56 -1.58 -4.77
C PHE A 53 -7.81 -3.09 -4.79
N TRP A 54 -8.06 -3.66 -5.96
CA TRP A 54 -8.35 -5.09 -6.08
C TRP A 54 -7.09 -5.97 -6.08
N PHE A 55 -5.98 -5.45 -6.62
CA PHE A 55 -4.74 -6.20 -6.83
C PHE A 55 -3.53 -5.52 -6.19
N ALA A 56 -3.70 -4.98 -4.97
CA ALA A 56 -2.66 -4.26 -4.24
C ALA A 56 -1.32 -5.02 -4.20
N GLY A 57 -1.35 -6.31 -3.86
CA GLY A 57 -0.14 -7.15 -3.82
C GLY A 57 0.56 -7.27 -5.18
N VAL A 58 -0.21 -7.48 -6.26
CA VAL A 58 0.35 -7.64 -7.61
C VAL A 58 1.02 -6.36 -8.08
N VAL A 59 0.35 -5.22 -7.91
CA VAL A 59 0.89 -3.94 -8.38
C VAL A 59 2.04 -3.46 -7.52
N CYS A 60 2.04 -3.73 -6.22
CA CYS A 60 3.18 -3.44 -5.34
C CYS A 60 4.38 -4.31 -5.68
N CYS A 61 4.18 -5.62 -5.94
CA CYS A 61 5.23 -6.48 -6.48
C CYS A 61 5.81 -5.94 -7.79
N GLN A 62 4.95 -5.48 -8.71
CA GLN A 62 5.38 -4.96 -10.01
C GLN A 62 6.39 -3.81 -9.85
N ILE A 63 6.15 -2.88 -8.94
CA ILE A 63 7.06 -1.74 -8.66
C ILE A 63 8.10 -2.04 -7.56
N ARG A 64 8.21 -3.29 -7.12
CA ARG A 64 9.12 -3.75 -6.05
C ARG A 64 8.91 -3.02 -4.73
N GLU A 65 7.66 -2.75 -4.41
CA GLU A 65 7.23 -2.07 -3.21
C GLU A 65 6.87 -3.08 -2.12
N TRP A 66 7.90 -3.53 -1.39
CA TRP A 66 7.75 -4.57 -0.36
C TRP A 66 7.03 -4.09 0.90
N SER A 67 6.92 -2.77 1.11
CA SER A 67 6.24 -2.17 2.27
C SER A 67 4.80 -2.67 2.44
N TYR A 68 4.12 -2.97 1.34
CA TYR A 68 2.77 -3.53 1.35
C TYR A 68 2.67 -4.83 2.16
N PHE A 69 3.60 -5.77 1.95
CA PHE A 69 3.56 -7.07 2.60
C PHE A 69 3.90 -6.99 4.10
N TYR A 70 4.80 -6.07 4.47
CA TYR A 70 5.05 -5.78 5.89
C TYR A 70 3.81 -5.21 6.57
N TRP A 71 3.13 -4.25 5.93
CA TRP A 71 1.88 -3.71 6.45
C TRP A 71 0.78 -4.76 6.53
N LEU A 72 0.66 -5.62 5.53
CA LEU A 72 -0.27 -6.73 5.55
C LEU A 72 -0.02 -7.61 6.78
N ALA A 73 1.23 -8.03 7.01
CA ALA A 73 1.60 -8.86 8.16
C ALA A 73 1.27 -8.21 9.51
N ILE A 74 1.57 -6.90 9.66
CA ILE A 74 1.26 -6.15 10.89
C ILE A 74 -0.25 -6.08 11.10
N VAL A 75 -0.99 -5.70 10.06
CA VAL A 75 -2.44 -5.49 10.13
C VAL A 75 -3.18 -6.80 10.42
N THR A 76 -2.79 -7.91 9.78
CA THR A 76 -3.39 -9.23 10.05
C THR A 76 -3.04 -9.74 11.44
N SER A 77 -1.81 -9.48 11.92
CA SER A 77 -1.41 -9.88 13.27
C SER A 77 -2.18 -9.10 14.35
N LEU A 78 -2.36 -7.80 14.13
CA LEU A 78 -3.17 -6.96 15.03
C LEU A 78 -4.63 -7.40 15.02
N ASP A 79 -5.20 -7.73 13.86
CA ASP A 79 -6.58 -8.22 13.76
C ASP A 79 -6.81 -9.46 14.64
N VAL A 80 -5.89 -10.43 14.60
CA VAL A 80 -5.93 -11.63 15.47
C VAL A 80 -5.85 -11.27 16.96
N ILE A 81 -4.97 -10.33 17.34
CA ILE A 81 -4.85 -9.87 18.72
C ILE A 81 -6.15 -9.19 19.19
N PHE A 82 -6.74 -8.35 18.34
CA PHE A 82 -8.01 -7.68 18.65
C PHE A 82 -9.16 -8.69 18.74
N ALA A 83 -9.26 -9.63 17.82
CA ALA A 83 -10.25 -10.70 17.86
C ALA A 83 -10.15 -11.50 19.17
N SER A 84 -8.92 -11.84 19.60
CA SER A 84 -8.67 -12.50 20.89
C SER A 84 -9.13 -11.67 22.09
N LEU A 85 -8.80 -10.38 22.12
CA LEU A 85 -9.09 -9.50 23.27
C LEU A 85 -10.58 -9.15 23.40
N PHE A 86 -11.27 -8.99 22.27
CA PHE A 86 -12.66 -8.55 22.23
C PHE A 86 -13.65 -9.69 22.00
N ASN A 87 -13.16 -10.93 21.87
CA ASN A 87 -13.95 -12.12 21.58
C ASN A 87 -14.91 -11.89 20.39
N SER A 88 -14.40 -11.24 19.35
CA SER A 88 -15.14 -10.92 18.14
C SER A 88 -14.62 -11.73 16.98
N ASP A 89 -15.51 -12.16 16.09
CA ASP A 89 -15.10 -12.78 14.84
C ASP A 89 -14.13 -11.87 14.08
N SER A 90 -12.97 -12.40 13.70
CA SER A 90 -12.03 -11.72 12.83
C SER A 90 -12.77 -11.29 11.57
N ASN A 91 -12.79 -9.99 11.31
CA ASN A 91 -13.45 -9.43 10.16
C ASN A 91 -12.39 -8.94 9.17
N ASN A 92 -12.54 -9.32 7.90
CA ASN A 92 -11.70 -8.90 6.77
C ASN A 92 -11.60 -7.37 6.54
N PHE A 93 -12.17 -6.57 7.45
CA PHE A 93 -12.15 -5.11 7.46
C PHE A 93 -10.73 -4.55 7.41
N ALA A 94 -9.79 -5.16 8.13
CA ALA A 94 -8.41 -4.70 8.20
C ALA A 94 -7.71 -4.76 6.81
N GLY A 95 -7.93 -5.85 6.06
CA GLY A 95 -7.46 -6.01 4.68
C GLY A 95 -8.13 -5.06 3.69
N PHE A 96 -9.42 -4.77 3.89
CA PHE A 96 -10.15 -3.79 3.09
C PHE A 96 -9.59 -2.36 3.27
N VAL A 97 -9.37 -1.94 4.52
CA VAL A 97 -8.79 -0.62 4.83
C VAL A 97 -7.40 -0.49 4.22
N LEU A 98 -6.56 -1.52 4.34
CA LEU A 98 -5.23 -1.53 3.74
C LEU A 98 -5.29 -1.36 2.21
N SER A 99 -6.21 -2.07 1.56
CA SER A 99 -6.41 -1.99 0.11
C SER A 99 -6.88 -0.59 -0.33
N LEU A 100 -7.74 0.06 0.46
CA LEU A 100 -8.21 1.42 0.21
C LEU A 100 -7.09 2.46 0.32
N ILE A 101 -6.24 2.33 1.35
CA ILE A 101 -5.07 3.20 1.54
C ILE A 101 -4.09 3.02 0.39
N TYR A 102 -3.71 1.78 0.07
CA TYR A 102 -2.76 1.51 -1.00
C TYR A 102 -3.28 1.90 -2.38
N ALA A 103 -4.59 1.81 -2.62
CA ALA A 103 -5.18 2.30 -3.86
C ALA A 103 -5.02 3.82 -4.06
N SER A 104 -4.98 4.59 -2.97
CA SER A 104 -4.75 6.04 -3.00
C SER A 104 -3.26 6.38 -3.05
N TRP A 105 -2.40 5.55 -2.46
CA TRP A 105 -0.96 5.73 -2.42
C TRP A 105 -0.23 5.27 -3.68
N PHE A 106 -0.75 4.24 -4.34
CA PHE A 106 -0.09 3.58 -5.46
C PHE A 106 0.36 4.52 -6.59
N PRO A 107 -0.41 5.55 -7.00
CA PRO A 107 0.07 6.51 -8.00
C PRO A 107 1.35 7.22 -7.62
N TYR A 108 1.50 7.63 -6.36
CA TYR A 108 2.70 8.27 -5.85
C TYR A 108 3.87 7.29 -5.76
N MET A 109 3.62 6.07 -5.28
CA MET A 109 4.63 5.01 -5.22
C MET A 109 5.18 4.67 -6.60
N ARG A 110 4.29 4.56 -7.59
CA ARG A 110 4.69 4.27 -8.96
C ARG A 110 5.44 5.43 -9.60
N TYR A 111 5.02 6.68 -9.35
CA TYR A 111 5.76 7.85 -9.83
C TYR A 111 7.20 7.84 -9.29
N LEU A 112 7.36 7.65 -7.98
CA LEU A 112 8.67 7.55 -7.34
C LEU A 112 9.49 6.37 -7.89
N ALA A 113 8.87 5.21 -8.13
CA ALA A 113 9.56 4.06 -8.70
C ALA A 113 10.08 4.33 -10.13
N ILE A 114 9.36 5.12 -10.92
CA ILE A 114 9.79 5.55 -12.26
C ILE A 114 10.95 6.54 -12.14
N GLU A 115 10.84 7.53 -11.26
CA GLU A 115 11.88 8.54 -10.99
C GLU A 115 13.18 7.90 -10.46
N GLU A 116 13.07 6.84 -9.66
CA GLU A 116 14.19 6.04 -9.15
C GLU A 116 14.70 4.98 -10.16
N GLU A 117 14.22 5.01 -11.41
CA GLU A 117 14.57 4.07 -12.49
C GLU A 117 14.44 2.58 -12.10
N ARG A 118 13.50 2.26 -11.21
CA ARG A 118 13.29 0.88 -10.77
C ARG A 118 12.73 0.05 -11.92
N LYS A 119 13.41 -1.06 -12.24
CA LYS A 119 12.92 -2.03 -13.21
C LYS A 119 11.65 -2.71 -12.70
N GLU A 120 10.52 -2.42 -13.34
CA GLU A 120 9.26 -3.10 -13.07
C GLU A 120 9.38 -4.60 -13.41
N PHE A 121 8.76 -5.45 -12.59
CA PHE A 121 8.62 -6.86 -12.93
C PHE A 121 7.49 -7.05 -13.96
N PRO A 122 7.57 -8.09 -14.82
CA PRO A 122 6.44 -8.48 -15.65
C PRO A 122 5.21 -8.75 -14.80
N VAL A 123 4.02 -8.42 -15.32
CA VAL A 123 2.74 -8.57 -14.59
C VAL A 123 2.54 -10.01 -14.12
N LEU A 124 2.84 -11.00 -14.97
CA LEU A 124 2.70 -12.42 -14.64
C LEU A 124 3.60 -12.84 -13.47
N ASN A 125 4.87 -12.42 -13.48
CA ASN A 125 5.79 -12.72 -12.39
C ASN A 125 5.35 -12.03 -11.10
N SER A 126 4.85 -10.80 -11.20
CA SER A 126 4.35 -10.02 -10.08
C SER A 126 3.12 -10.67 -9.44
N PHE A 127 2.26 -11.30 -10.24
CA PHE A 127 1.11 -12.06 -9.77
C PHE A 127 1.53 -13.26 -8.91
N PHE A 128 2.42 -14.12 -9.41
CA PHE A 128 2.90 -15.28 -8.64
C PHE A 128 3.70 -14.88 -7.40
N MET A 129 4.55 -13.84 -7.51
CA MET A 129 5.28 -13.32 -6.35
C MET A 129 4.34 -12.74 -5.30
N ALA A 130 3.29 -12.02 -5.71
CA ALA A 130 2.31 -11.47 -4.78
C ALA A 130 1.60 -12.57 -4.00
N ILE A 131 1.19 -13.66 -4.65
CA ILE A 131 0.59 -14.82 -3.97
C ILE A 131 1.57 -15.38 -2.92
N GLY A 132 2.83 -15.64 -3.31
CA GLY A 132 3.82 -16.20 -2.39
C GLY A 132 4.11 -15.29 -1.20
N LEU A 133 4.29 -13.99 -1.43
CA LEU A 133 4.57 -13.02 -0.37
C LEU A 133 3.36 -12.77 0.52
N THR A 134 2.14 -12.83 0.00
CA THR A 134 0.92 -12.77 0.81
C THR A 134 0.86 -13.95 1.77
N PHE A 135 1.14 -15.18 1.31
CA PHE A 135 1.19 -16.33 2.22
C PHE A 135 2.24 -16.14 3.32
N ILE A 136 3.46 -15.70 2.96
CA ILE A 136 4.53 -15.43 3.92
C ILE A 136 4.12 -14.34 4.93
N ALA A 137 3.47 -13.27 4.46
CA ALA A 137 3.03 -12.16 5.29
C ALA A 137 1.97 -12.56 6.32
N ILE A 138 1.15 -13.57 6.04
CA ILE A 138 0.08 -14.04 6.94
C ILE A 138 0.62 -15.04 7.99
N ILE A 139 1.79 -15.66 7.78
CA ILE A 139 2.37 -16.63 8.73
C ILE A 139 2.41 -16.12 10.19
N PRO A 140 2.87 -14.89 10.49
CA PRO A 140 2.88 -14.39 11.86
C PRO A 140 1.49 -14.36 12.50
N ALA A 141 0.47 -13.95 11.74
CA ALA A 141 -0.92 -13.92 12.20
C ALA A 141 -1.46 -15.34 12.45
N ALA A 142 -1.16 -16.29 11.57
CA ALA A 142 -1.56 -17.69 11.74
C ALA A 142 -0.91 -18.34 12.98
N ILE A 143 0.36 -18.03 13.25
CA ILE A 143 1.06 -18.48 14.47
C ILE A 143 0.38 -17.88 15.71
N LEU A 144 0.08 -16.58 15.69
CA LEU A 144 -0.61 -15.92 16.79
C LEU A 144 -2.01 -16.51 17.04
N ALA A 145 -2.78 -16.77 15.99
CA ALA A 145 -4.11 -17.36 16.07
C ALA A 145 -4.06 -18.74 16.75
N ALA A 146 -3.11 -19.58 16.35
CA ALA A 146 -2.90 -20.89 16.95
C ALA A 146 -2.50 -20.83 18.44
N VAL A 147 -1.69 -19.84 18.84
CA VAL A 147 -1.27 -19.67 20.24
C VAL A 147 -2.40 -19.10 21.11
N LEU A 148 -3.20 -18.19 20.56
CA LEU A 148 -4.29 -17.51 21.27
C LEU A 148 -5.62 -18.29 21.24
N GLY A 149 -5.70 -19.37 20.46
CA GLY A 149 -6.91 -20.17 20.31
C GLY A 149 -8.05 -19.42 19.61
N VAL A 150 -7.70 -18.49 18.71
CA VAL A 150 -8.68 -17.74 17.91
C VAL A 150 -8.83 -18.44 16.56
N GLU A 151 -10.05 -18.89 16.25
CA GLU A 151 -10.42 -19.48 14.95
C GLU A 151 -10.92 -18.41 13.96
#